data_AF-I0HDL9-F1
#
_entry.id   AF-I0HDL9-F1
#
_cell.length_a   1.000
_cell.length_b   1.000
_cell.length_c   1.000
_cell.angle_alpha   90.00
_cell.angle_beta   90.00
_cell.angle_gamma   90.00
#
_symmetry.space_group_name_H-M   'P 1'
#
loop_
_entity.id
_entity.type
_entity.pdbx_description
1 polymer ?
#
loop_
_entity_poly.entity_id
_entity_poly.type
_entity_poly.pdbx_seq_one_letter_code
_entity_poly.pdbx_strand_id
1 'polypeptide(L)' 'MNQRVWTGEVGARLRCCICGDETVDADDYVLIQMTASPGDEAQWFGAHAAHLNSVLKEGFRVEIHEW' A
#
# COMPACT_ATOMS: atom_id res chain seq x y z
N MET A 1 14.41 -6.38 17.40
CA MET A 1 14.06 -6.04 16.01
C MET A 1 12.73 -6.70 15.71
N ASN A 2 11.62 -6.10 16.15
CA ASN A 2 10.31 -6.68 15.95
C ASN A 2 9.80 -6.32 14.56
N GLN A 3 9.59 -7.36 13.78
CA GLN A 3 9.06 -7.32 12.42
C GLN A 3 7.72 -6.60 12.41
N ARG A 4 7.72 -5.39 11.82
CA ARG A 4 6.56 -4.60 11.45
C ARG A 4 5.90 -5.25 10.22
N VAL A 5 5.46 -6.50 10.38
CA VAL A 5 4.80 -7.30 9.34
C VAL A 5 3.31 -7.12 9.52
N TRP A 6 2.62 -6.81 8.43
CA TRP A 6 1.17 -6.73 8.45
C TRP A 6 0.58 -8.09 8.88
N THR A 7 -0.24 -8.09 9.93
CA THR A 7 -0.88 -9.29 10.50
C THR A 7 -2.38 -9.37 10.20
N GLY A 8 -2.90 -8.50 9.34
CA GLY A 8 -4.28 -8.60 8.87
C GLY A 8 -4.47 -9.85 8.00
N GLU A 9 -5.69 -10.35 7.91
CA GLU A 9 -5.98 -11.42 6.95
C GLU A 9 -5.65 -10.93 5.54
N VAL A 10 -5.00 -11.76 4.73
CA VAL A 10 -4.69 -11.47 3.31
C VAL A 10 -5.95 -11.02 2.53
N GLY A 11 -7.15 -11.45 2.97
CA GLY A 11 -8.45 -11.04 2.42
C GLY A 11 -8.99 -9.68 2.87
N ALA A 12 -8.42 -9.05 3.91
CA ALA A 12 -8.82 -7.74 4.39
C ALA A 12 -8.03 -6.63 3.66
N ARG A 13 -8.25 -6.51 2.34
CA ARG A 13 -7.65 -5.43 1.55
C ARG A 13 -8.18 -4.07 2.01
N LEU A 14 -7.28 -3.14 2.26
CA LEU A 14 -7.61 -1.78 2.68
C LEU A 14 -8.02 -0.95 1.48
N ARG A 15 -9.00 -0.04 1.64
CA ARG A 15 -9.39 0.93 0.60
C ARG A 15 -8.18 1.71 0.08
N CYS A 16 -8.25 2.11 -1.18
CA CYS A 16 -7.20 2.91 -1.80
C CYS A 16 -7.12 4.27 -1.09
N CYS A 17 -5.97 4.59 -0.49
CA CYS A 17 -5.77 5.85 0.22
C CYS A 17 -5.75 7.09 -0.69
N ILE A 18 -5.77 6.91 -2.02
CA ILE A 18 -5.71 7.99 -3.02
C ILE A 18 -7.09 8.30 -3.59
N CYS A 19 -7.83 7.30 -4.08
CA CYS A 19 -9.18 7.52 -4.63
C CYS A 19 -10.33 7.25 -3.66
N GLY A 20 -10.08 6.54 -2.55
CA GLY A 20 -11.11 6.16 -1.57
C GLY A 20 -11.93 4.91 -1.91
N ASP A 21 -11.75 4.37 -3.12
CA ASP A 21 -12.46 3.19 -3.60
C ASP A 21 -11.93 1.90 -2.96
N GLU A 22 -12.75 0.85 -3.09
CA GLU A 22 -12.42 -0.49 -2.63
C GLU A 22 -11.34 -1.12 -3.50
N THR A 23 -10.55 -2.02 -2.88
CA THR A 23 -9.42 -2.71 -3.52
C THR A 23 -9.58 -4.22 -3.48
N VAL A 24 -10.74 -4.72 -3.01
CA VAL A 24 -11.00 -6.14 -2.76
C VAL A 24 -10.71 -7.02 -3.99
N ASP A 25 -11.09 -6.53 -5.18
CA ASP A 25 -10.92 -7.22 -6.46
C ASP A 25 -9.88 -6.53 -7.37
N ALA A 26 -9.05 -5.64 -6.82
CA ALA A 26 -8.04 -4.93 -7.61
C ALA A 26 -6.85 -5.83 -7.96
N ASP A 27 -6.62 -6.10 -9.24
CA ASP A 27 -5.43 -6.82 -9.71
C ASP A 27 -4.13 -6.05 -9.41
N ASP A 28 -4.23 -4.72 -9.27
CA ASP A 28 -3.11 -3.83 -9.00
C ASP A 28 -2.95 -3.43 -7.52
N TYR A 29 -3.48 -4.23 -6.59
CA TYR A 29 -3.44 -3.92 -5.16
C TYR A 29 -2.03 -3.94 -4.58
N VAL A 30 -1.66 -2.85 -3.89
CA VAL A 30 -0.45 -2.75 -3.08
C VAL A 30 -0.73 -2.29 -1.66
N LEU A 31 0.10 -2.75 -0.73
CA LEU A 31 0.09 -2.33 0.67
C LEU A 31 1.31 -1.45 0.97
N ILE A 32 1.06 -0.24 1.47
CA ILE A 32 2.08 0.75 1.80
C ILE A 32 2.23 0.81 3.32
N GLN A 33 3.46 0.72 3.81
CA GLN A 33 3.80 1.01 5.21
C GLN A 33 4.31 2.44 5.33
N MET A 34 3.75 3.22 6.25
CA MET A 34 4.23 4.54 6.60
C MET A 34 4.73 4.55 8.05
N THR A 35 5.92 5.11 8.26
CA THR A 35 6.54 5.27 9.58
C THR A 35 6.99 6.71 9.74
N ALA A 36 6.84 7.29 10.94
CA ALA A 36 7.25 8.66 11.21
C ALA A 36 8.32 8.71 12.31
N SER A 37 9.49 9.24 11.97
CA SER A 37 10.56 9.52 12.95
C SER A 37 10.22 10.78 13.76
N PRO A 38 10.49 10.84 15.08
CA PRO A 38 11.26 9.88 15.90
C PRO A 38 10.46 8.73 16.52
N GLY A 39 9.22 8.47 16.07
CA GLY A 39 8.35 7.42 16.63
C GLY A 39 8.57 6.02 16.03
N ASP A 40 8.00 5.03 16.71
CA ASP A 40 7.94 3.62 16.26
C ASP A 40 6.59 3.22 15.67
N GLU A 41 5.66 4.18 15.56
CA GLU A 41 4.35 4.01 14.95
C GLU A 41 4.48 3.58 13.48
N ALA A 42 3.71 2.57 13.09
CA ALA A 42 3.60 2.11 11.71
C ALA A 42 2.12 2.05 11.32
N GLN A 43 1.77 2.75 10.24
CA GLN A 43 0.44 2.73 9.64
C GLN A 43 0.50 2.01 8.30
N TRP A 44 -0.55 1.27 7.97
CA TRP A 44 -0.70 0.62 6.68
C TRP A 44 -1.80 1.28 5.86
N PHE A 45 -1.59 1.37 4.55
CA PHE A 45 -2.55 1.87 3.58
C PHE A 45 -2.65 0.91 2.39
N GLY A 46 -3.86 0.71 1.87
CA GLY A 46 -4.06 0.08 0.58
C GLY A 46 -3.96 1.11 -0.54
N ALA A 47 -3.53 0.70 -1.72
CA ALA A 47 -3.60 1.52 -2.92
C ALA A 47 -3.76 0.68 -4.18
N HIS A 48 -4.41 1.25 -5.19
CA HIS A 48 -4.23 0.84 -6.58
C HIS A 48 -2.84 1.31 -7.04
N ALA A 49 -2.02 0.42 -7.58
CA ALA A 49 -0.69 0.76 -8.09
C ALA A 49 -0.76 1.86 -9.17
N ALA A 50 -1.80 1.86 -10.00
CA ALA A 50 -2.01 2.92 -11.00
C ALA A 50 -2.18 4.30 -10.35
N HIS A 51 -2.97 4.40 -9.27
CA HIS A 51 -3.16 5.65 -8.53
C HIS A 51 -1.90 6.03 -7.73
N LEU A 52 -1.20 5.06 -7.16
CA LEU A 52 0.06 5.33 -6.49
C LEU A 52 1.07 5.96 -7.46
N ASN A 53 1.20 5.39 -8.66
CA ASN A 53 2.08 5.91 -9.70
C ASN A 53 1.72 7.33 -10.17
N SER A 54 0.49 7.81 -9.99
CA SER A 54 0.12 9.18 -10.37
C SER A 54 0.59 10.25 -9.37
N VAL A 55 0.92 9.84 -8.14
CA VAL A 55 1.37 10.75 -7.06
C VAL A 55 2.84 10.56 -6.68
N LEU A 56 3.51 9.52 -7.20
CA LEU A 56 4.94 9.30 -6.98
C LEU A 56 5.78 10.36 -7.69
N LYS A 57 6.94 10.67 -7.09
CA LYS A 57 7.94 11.56 -7.69
C LYS A 57 8.53 10.92 -8.95
N GLU A 58 8.91 11.75 -9.92
CA GLU A 58 9.66 11.33 -11.10
C GLU A 58 10.84 10.39 -10.73
N GLY A 59 10.97 9.30 -11.48
CA GLY A 59 11.96 8.24 -11.25
C GLY A 59 11.51 7.12 -10.32
N PHE A 60 10.36 7.27 -9.63
CA PHE A 60 9.76 6.21 -8.81
C PHE A 60 8.54 5.62 -9.53
N ARG A 61 8.44 4.29 -9.53
CA ARG A 61 7.31 3.56 -10.11
C ARG A 61 7.12 2.23 -9.38
N VAL A 62 5.87 1.81 -9.26
CA VAL A 62 5.46 0.48 -8.83
C VAL A 62 4.95 -0.30 -10.03
N GLU A 63 5.49 -1.50 -10.23
CA GLU A 63 5.09 -2.43 -11.28
C GLU A 63 4.71 -3.76 -10.63
N ILE A 64 3.50 -4.25 -10.95
CA ILE A 64 3.03 -5.56 -10.51
C ILE A 64 3.24 -6.53 -11.65
N HIS A 65 3.88 -7.66 -11.35
CA HIS A 65 4.12 -8.74 -12.30
C HIS A 65 3.39 -9.97 -11.77
N GLU A 66 2.36 -10.42 -12.50
CA GLU A 66 1.71 -11.70 -12.25
C GLU A 66 2.55 -12.81 -12.90
N TRP A 67 2.68 -13.94 -12.20
CA TRP A 67 3.36 -15.14 -12.69
C TRP A 67 2.37 -16.13 -13.29
#